data_AF-A0A4W2IKK2-F1
#
_entry.id   AF-A0A4W2IKK2-F1
#
_cell.length_a   1.000
_cell.length_b   1.000
_cell.length_c   1.000
_cell.angle_alpha   90.00
_cell.angle_beta   90.00
_cell.angle_gamma   90.00
#
_symmetry.space_group_name_H-M   'P 1'
#
loop_
_entity.id
_entity.type
_entity.pdbx_description
1 polymer ?
#
loop_
_entity_poly.entity_id
_entity_poly.type
_entity_poly.pdbx_seq_one_letter_code
_entity_poly.pdbx_strand_id
1 'polypeptide(L)'
;MSALQAVITLLLCGQLLAVETGSEATVDDSCPEPPKIENGYVEYLVRYQCKPYYTLRTCGDGVYTFNSKKQWINKNIGQKLPECEAGGY
;
A
#
# COMPACT_ATOMS: atom_id res chain seq x y z
N MET A 1 -43.34 -30.91 3.16
CA MET A 1 -43.27 -29.44 3.03
C MET A 1 -41.96 -28.85 3.60
N SER A 2 -40.81 -29.51 3.40
CA SER A 2 -39.52 -29.05 3.98
C SER A 2 -38.42 -28.80 2.96
N ALA A 3 -38.53 -29.35 1.74
CA ALA A 3 -37.51 -29.16 0.71
C ALA A 3 -37.70 -27.84 -0.08
N LEU A 4 -38.95 -27.44 -0.34
CA LEU A 4 -39.26 -26.23 -1.13
C LEU A 4 -38.82 -24.94 -0.41
N GLN A 5 -38.96 -24.89 0.93
CA GLN A 5 -38.52 -23.74 1.71
C GLN A 5 -37.00 -23.56 1.73
N ALA A 6 -36.23 -24.65 1.74
CA ALA A 6 -34.77 -24.60 1.69
C ALA A 6 -34.26 -24.07 0.34
N VAL A 7 -34.97 -24.34 -0.77
CA VAL A 7 -34.58 -23.85 -2.10
C VAL A 7 -34.86 -22.35 -2.25
N ILE A 8 -35.94 -21.84 -1.63
CA ILE A 8 -36.30 -20.42 -1.70
C ILE A 8 -35.29 -19.54 -0.94
N THR A 9 -34.76 -20.01 0.20
CA THR A 9 -33.73 -19.27 0.96
C THR A 9 -32.38 -19.26 0.24
N LEU A 10 -32.00 -20.35 -0.43
CA LEU A 10 -30.78 -20.41 -1.25
C LEU A 10 -30.81 -19.45 -2.44
N LEU A 11 -31.96 -19.28 -3.08
CA LEU A 11 -32.12 -18.37 -4.24
C LEU A 11 -32.03 -16.89 -3.83
N LEU A 12 -32.49 -16.51 -2.64
CA LEU A 12 -32.44 -15.11 -2.17
C LEU A 12 -31.05 -14.66 -1.71
N CYS A 13 -30.14 -15.58 -1.33
CA CYS A 13 -28.77 -15.22 -0.97
C CYS A 13 -27.86 -14.96 -2.18
N GLY A 14 -28.30 -15.30 -3.41
CA GLY A 14 -27.48 -15.22 -4.61
C GLY A 14 -27.51 -13.88 -5.36
N GLN A 15 -28.29 -12.89 -4.90
CA GLN A 15 -28.49 -11.65 -5.65
C GLN A 15 -28.18 -10.42 -4.79
N LEU A 16 -26.90 -10.12 -4.54
CA LEU A 16 -26.46 -8.75 -4.27
C LEU A 16 -24.93 -8.63 -4.37
N LEU A 17 -24.37 -8.83 -5.57
CA LEU A 17 -23.03 -8.35 -5.89
C LEU A 17 -23.08 -7.61 -7.22
N ALA A 18 -23.70 -6.42 -7.20
CA ALA A 18 -23.34 -5.40 -8.16
C ALA A 18 -21.97 -4.88 -7.73
N VAL A 19 -20.90 -5.49 -8.25
CA VAL A 19 -19.60 -4.82 -8.28
C VAL A 19 -19.77 -3.69 -9.29
N GLU A 20 -20.01 -2.48 -8.79
CA GLU A 20 -19.75 -1.27 -9.56
C GLU A 20 -18.26 -1.31 -9.92
N THR A 21 -17.95 -1.79 -11.12
CA THR A 21 -16.67 -1.51 -11.76
C THR A 21 -16.70 -0.03 -12.14
N GLY A 22 -16.57 0.83 -11.13
CA GLY A 22 -16.09 2.18 -11.34
C GLY A 22 -14.76 2.04 -12.05
N SER A 23 -14.70 2.45 -13.32
CA SER A 23 -13.45 2.56 -14.04
C SER A 23 -12.64 3.63 -13.32
N GLU A 24 -11.84 3.24 -12.33
CA GLU A 24 -10.78 4.08 -11.81
C GLU A 24 -9.86 4.35 -13.00
N ALA A 25 -9.96 5.56 -13.55
CA ALA A 25 -8.93 6.09 -14.41
C ALA A 25 -7.63 6.02 -13.59
N THR A 26 -6.79 5.06 -13.91
CA THR A 26 -5.46 4.93 -13.31
C THR A 26 -4.68 6.15 -13.76
N VAL A 27 -4.66 7.19 -12.93
CA VAL A 27 -3.61 8.19 -13.02
C VAL A 27 -2.31 7.40 -12.86
N ASP A 28 -1.45 7.46 -13.86
CA ASP A 28 -0.13 6.85 -13.80
C ASP A 28 0.68 7.63 -12.76
N ASP A 29 0.46 7.32 -11.48
CA ASP A 29 1.11 7.90 -10.29
C ASP A 29 2.56 7.41 -10.11
N SER A 30 3.15 6.86 -11.18
CA SER A 30 4.52 6.36 -11.16
C SER A 30 5.52 7.50 -11.08
N CYS A 31 6.54 7.35 -10.24
CA CYS A 31 7.65 8.29 -10.18
C CYS A 31 8.35 8.35 -11.55
N PRO A 32 8.58 9.54 -12.13
CA PRO A 32 9.27 9.63 -13.41
C PRO A 32 10.69 9.07 -13.30
N GLU A 33 11.16 8.37 -14.35
CA GLU A 33 12.51 7.81 -14.38
C GLU A 33 13.55 8.95 -14.29
N PRO A 34 14.51 8.87 -13.35
CA PRO A 34 15.53 9.90 -13.22
C PRO A 34 16.47 9.91 -14.44
N PRO A 35 17.00 11.10 -14.81
CA PRO A 35 17.94 11.20 -15.93
C PRO A 35 19.18 10.34 -15.74
N LYS A 36 19.64 9.71 -16.82
CA LYS A 36 20.88 8.93 -16.83
C LYS A 36 22.09 9.87 -16.94
N ILE A 37 23.14 9.54 -16.20
CA ILE A 37 24.42 10.25 -16.22
C ILE A 37 25.53 9.31 -16.66
N GLU A 38 26.52 9.82 -17.39
CA GLU A 38 27.65 9.04 -17.86
C GLU A 38 28.52 8.57 -16.67
N ASN A 39 28.90 7.29 -16.68
CA ASN A 39 29.70 6.65 -15.62
C ASN A 39 29.10 6.74 -14.19
N GLY A 40 27.80 7.02 -14.06
CA GLY A 40 27.11 7.08 -12.78
C GLY A 40 26.00 6.05 -12.64
N TYR A 41 25.42 5.99 -11.43
CA TYR A 41 24.30 5.13 -11.10
C TYR A 41 23.28 5.88 -10.24
N VAL A 42 22.07 5.31 -10.15
CA VAL A 42 20.97 5.86 -9.37
C VAL A 42 20.73 4.97 -8.16
N GLU A 43 20.60 5.61 -6.99
CA GLU A 43 20.00 4.99 -5.81
C GLU A 43 18.61 5.57 -5.58
N TYR A 44 17.62 4.70 -5.35
CA TYR A 44 16.26 5.10 -5.02
C TYR A 44 16.09 5.10 -3.51
N LEU A 45 15.62 6.23 -2.98
CA LEU A 45 15.28 6.39 -1.58
C LEU A 45 13.84 6.86 -1.45
N VAL A 46 13.15 6.34 -0.45
CA VAL A 46 11.83 6.83 -0.03
C VAL A 46 11.87 7.24 1.43
N ARG A 47 11.13 8.28 1.78
CA ARG A 47 10.94 8.72 3.17
C ARG A 47 9.48 8.55 3.53
N TYR A 48 9.20 7.70 4.50
CA TYR A 48 7.86 7.61 5.07
C TYR A 48 7.52 8.90 5.82
N GLN A 49 6.32 9.39 5.55
CA GLN A 49 5.70 10.49 6.27
C GLN A 49 4.28 10.08 6.62
N CYS A 50 3.79 10.54 7.76
CA CYS A 50 2.41 10.33 8.15
C CYS A 50 1.54 11.49 7.69
N LYS A 51 0.25 11.21 7.53
CA LYS A 51 -0.78 12.23 7.28
C LYS A 51 -0.84 13.23 8.46
N PRO A 52 -1.46 14.41 8.26
CA PRO A 52 -1.75 15.33 9.36
C PRO A 52 -2.42 14.61 10.55
N TYR A 53 -2.08 15.02 11.77
CA TYR A 53 -2.55 14.43 13.04
C TYR A 53 -2.00 13.03 13.37
N TYR A 54 -1.06 12.49 12.59
CA TYR A 54 -0.37 11.23 12.89
C TYR A 54 1.12 11.48 13.07
N THR A 55 1.73 10.73 13.99
CA THR A 55 3.16 10.73 14.26
C THR A 55 3.80 9.44 13.76
N LEU A 56 4.90 9.56 13.03
CA LEU A 56 5.67 8.40 12.55
C LEU A 56 6.39 7.73 13.73
N ARG A 57 6.09 6.45 13.96
CA ARG A 57 6.77 5.60 14.93
C ARG A 57 7.70 4.63 14.24
N THR A 58 8.97 4.70 14.61
CA THR A 58 10.00 3.82 14.10
C THR A 58 11.25 3.92 14.98
N CYS A 59 12.00 2.82 15.06
CA CYS A 59 13.35 2.86 15.64
C CYS A 59 14.41 3.28 14.59
N GLY A 60 14.00 3.49 13.34
CA GLY A 60 14.82 4.00 12.24
C GLY A 60 14.63 5.51 11.99
N ASP A 61 15.17 6.00 10.88
CA ASP A 61 15.05 7.40 10.43
C ASP A 61 13.91 7.62 9.41
N GLY A 62 13.10 6.58 9.17
CA GLY A 62 12.00 6.58 8.20
C GLY A 62 12.44 6.56 6.74
N VAL A 63 13.74 6.47 6.44
CA VAL A 63 14.27 6.41 5.07
C VAL A 63 14.58 4.97 4.66
N TYR A 64 14.15 4.58 3.47
CA TYR A 64 14.41 3.25 2.92
C TYR A 64 15.09 3.38 1.58
N THR A 65 16.16 2.60 1.39
CA THR A 65 16.90 2.52 0.11
C THR A 65 16.48 1.25 -0.63
N PHE A 66 16.26 1.35 -1.94
CA PHE A 66 16.01 0.19 -2.78
C PHE A 66 17.32 -0.50 -3.15
N ASN A 67 17.51 -1.73 -2.69
CA ASN A 67 18.76 -2.47 -2.89
C ASN A 67 18.75 -3.34 -4.16
N SER A 68 19.91 -3.94 -4.48
CA SER A 68 20.09 -4.85 -5.62
C SER A 68 19.26 -6.14 -5.55
N LYS A 69 18.76 -6.51 -4.37
CA LYS A 69 17.85 -7.64 -4.15
C LYS A 69 16.37 -7.26 -4.34
N LYS A 70 16.09 -6.04 -4.84
CA LYS A 70 14.75 -5.49 -5.01
C LYS A 70 13.98 -5.35 -3.70
N GLN A 71 14.66 -4.96 -2.62
CA GLN A 71 14.08 -4.77 -1.29
C GLN A 71 14.26 -3.32 -0.82
N TRP A 72 13.27 -2.80 -0.11
CA TRP A 72 13.35 -1.54 0.62
C TRP A 72 13.93 -1.75 2.01
N ILE A 73 15.10 -1.18 2.26
CA ILE A 73 15.85 -1.38 3.50
C ILE A 73 16.06 -0.04 4.22
N ASN A 74 15.63 0.03 5.47
CA ASN A 74 16.12 1.03 6.40
C ASN A 74 17.44 0.54 7.02
N LYS A 75 18.44 1.40 7.06
CA LYS A 75 19.77 1.06 7.59
C LYS A 75 19.78 0.56 9.04
N ASN A 76 18.80 0.96 9.86
CA ASN A 76 18.75 0.64 11.29
C ASN A 76 17.85 -0.56 11.59
N ILE A 77 16.72 -0.69 10.88
CA ILE A 77 15.66 -1.67 11.20
C ILE A 77 15.38 -2.68 10.08
N GLY A 78 16.21 -2.70 9.04
CA GLY A 78 16.07 -3.63 7.93
C GLY A 78 14.80 -3.38 7.13
N GLN A 79 14.02 -4.43 6.88
CA GLN A 79 12.76 -4.37 6.13
C GLN A 79 11.55 -3.99 6.98
N LYS A 80 11.70 -3.89 8.30
CA LYS A 80 10.57 -3.51 9.17
C LYS A 80 10.09 -2.11 8.78
N LEU A 81 8.80 -1.95 8.53
CA LEU A 81 8.17 -0.68 8.18
C LEU A 81 7.88 0.18 9.43
N PRO A 82 7.78 1.51 9.29
CA PRO A 82 7.31 2.38 10.35
C PRO A 82 5.78 2.29 10.49
N GLU A 83 5.26 2.76 11.62
CA GLU A 83 3.82 2.87 11.87
C GLU A 83 3.43 4.35 12.00
N CYS A 84 2.18 4.69 11.70
CA CYS A 84 1.64 6.04 11.93
C CYS A 84 0.63 5.97 13.08
N GLU A 85 0.99 6.51 14.24
CA GLU A 85 0.09 6.58 15.40
C GLU A 85 -0.65 7.90 15.42
N ALA A 86 -1.96 7.88 15.73
CA ALA A 86 -2.71 9.11 15.93
C ALA A 86 -2.07 9.92 17.06
N GLY A 87 -1.80 11.20 16.82
CA GLY A 87 -1.38 12.13 17.85
C GLY A 87 -2.51 12.29 18.86
N GLY A 88 -2.35 11.70 20.04
CA GLY A 88 -3.23 12.00 21.17
C GLY A 88 -3.03 13.45 21.55
N TYR A 89 -4.00 14.30 21.21
CA TYR A 89 -4.12 15.65 21.75
C TYR A 89 -4.75 15.59 23.14
#